data_AF-X1S0J7-F1
#
_entry.id   AF-X1S0J7-F1
#
_cell.length_a   1.000
_cell.length_b   1.000
_cell.length_c   1.000
_cell.angle_alpha   90.00
_cell.angle_beta   90.00
_cell.angle_gamma   90.00
#
_symmetry.space_group_name_H-M   'P 1'
#
loop_
_entity.id
_entity.type
_entity.pdbx_description
1 polymer ?
#
loop_
_entity_poly.entity_id
_entity_poly.type
_entity_poly.pdbx_seq_one_letter_code
_entity_poly.pdbx_strand_id
1 'polypeptide(L)'
;VGQRLKVCLLEVVQTSRGPQLVVSRSHPNLLRRLFEVEVPEVFNEIVELKSIAREAGYRSKVAVAARQDGIDPVGCCVGLRGIRIQNIVNELSGEKIDVVMWNPSASVFIANALSPAQVLGVELNDEEKVATVVIPDKQLSLAIGKEGQNVRLAAKLTGWRFDIKSASSAEAERMAKAELLTETAEEAIVGEESPARTPDIMEPALVSAKPPEEAAEPLPATDGTFIPPQVPFEPPAAVEKPQVRFAEDILVSGPTKPETKSKKRKKKSTKIEGRAQDGIRLKKQRREPETPIDDDEEEY
;
A
#
# COMPACT_ATOMS: atom_id res chain seq x y z
N VAL A 1 -1.85 -29.06 -15.09
CA VAL A 1 -2.67 -30.25 -14.72
C VAL A 1 -2.03 -30.89 -13.49
N GLY A 2 -2.81 -31.25 -12.45
CA GLY A 2 -2.29 -31.81 -11.19
C GLY A 2 -2.05 -30.79 -10.06
N GLN A 3 -2.27 -29.49 -10.29
CA GLN A 3 -2.18 -28.45 -9.28
C GLN A 3 -3.50 -28.29 -8.52
N ARG A 4 -3.44 -28.11 -7.19
CA ARG A 4 -4.60 -27.74 -6.39
C ARG A 4 -4.87 -26.26 -6.53
N LEU A 5 -6.15 -25.89 -6.75
CA LEU A 5 -6.58 -24.51 -6.91
C LEU A 5 -7.78 -24.25 -6.00
N LYS A 6 -7.76 -23.15 -5.27
CA LYS A 6 -8.95 -22.67 -4.55
C LYS A 6 -9.86 -21.92 -5.53
N VAL A 7 -11.17 -22.13 -5.42
CA VAL A 7 -12.15 -21.52 -6.32
C VAL A 7 -13.36 -21.04 -5.51
N CYS A 8 -14.05 -20.02 -6.00
CA CYS A 8 -15.31 -19.57 -5.43
C CYS A 8 -16.45 -20.28 -6.16
N LEU A 9 -17.32 -20.97 -5.43
CA LEU A 9 -18.55 -21.54 -5.97
C LEU A 9 -19.55 -20.41 -6.22
N LEU A 10 -20.00 -20.25 -7.46
CA LEU A 10 -20.96 -19.22 -7.85
C LEU A 10 -22.39 -19.77 -7.78
N GLU A 11 -22.62 -20.91 -8.41
CA GLU A 11 -23.94 -21.53 -8.47
C GLU A 11 -23.85 -23.05 -8.55
N VAL A 12 -24.95 -23.68 -8.14
CA VAL A 12 -25.16 -25.13 -8.25
C VAL A 12 -26.36 -25.33 -9.16
N VAL A 13 -26.11 -25.80 -10.38
CA VAL A 13 -27.15 -26.02 -11.40
C VAL A 13 -27.54 -27.49 -11.38
N GLN A 14 -28.82 -27.78 -11.20
CA GLN A 14 -29.32 -29.14 -11.34
C GLN A 14 -29.55 -29.46 -12.82
N THR A 15 -28.84 -30.46 -13.34
CA THR A 15 -29.02 -30.94 -14.72
C THR A 15 -29.54 -32.38 -14.70
N SER A 16 -30.01 -32.87 -15.85
CA SER A 16 -30.46 -34.26 -16.01
C SER A 16 -29.37 -35.30 -15.73
N ARG A 17 -28.09 -34.89 -15.71
CA ARG A 17 -26.93 -35.75 -15.40
C ARG A 17 -26.40 -35.58 -13.97
N GLY A 18 -27.11 -34.81 -13.13
CA GLY A 18 -26.71 -34.51 -11.76
C GLY A 18 -26.37 -33.03 -11.53
N PRO A 19 -25.93 -32.68 -10.30
CA PRO A 19 -25.57 -31.31 -9.96
C PRO A 19 -24.26 -30.90 -10.64
N GLN A 20 -24.30 -29.79 -11.37
CA GLN A 20 -23.14 -29.13 -11.94
C GLN A 20 -22.75 -27.94 -11.05
N LEU A 21 -21.47 -27.86 -10.68
CA LEU A 21 -20.93 -26.78 -9.87
C LEU A 21 -20.25 -25.76 -10.79
N VAL A 22 -20.75 -24.54 -10.82
CA VAL A 22 -20.10 -23.43 -11.55
C VAL A 22 -19.20 -22.69 -10.59
N VAL A 23 -17.92 -22.65 -10.92
CA VAL A 23 -16.89 -22.05 -10.09
C VAL A 23 -16.19 -20.91 -10.83
N SER A 24 -15.74 -19.91 -10.09
CA SER A 24 -14.99 -18.79 -10.64
C SER A 24 -13.75 -18.49 -9.80
N ARG A 25 -12.68 -18.09 -10.50
CA ARG A 25 -11.49 -17.50 -9.89
C ARG A 25 -11.40 -15.99 -10.07
N SER A 26 -12.21 -15.41 -10.96
CA SER A 26 -12.23 -13.96 -11.21
C SER A 26 -13.12 -13.19 -10.23
N HIS A 27 -14.09 -13.85 -9.60
CA HIS A 27 -15.06 -13.18 -8.73
C HIS A 27 -14.38 -12.55 -7.48
N PRO A 28 -14.76 -11.32 -7.05
CA PRO A 28 -14.18 -10.66 -5.87
C PRO A 28 -14.37 -11.43 -4.56
N ASN A 29 -15.44 -12.22 -4.45
CA ASN A 29 -15.67 -13.08 -3.28
C ASN A 29 -14.57 -14.11 -3.05
N LEU A 30 -13.83 -14.55 -4.10
CA LEU A 30 -12.68 -15.42 -3.88
C LEU A 30 -11.65 -14.72 -2.99
N LEU A 31 -11.34 -13.45 -3.27
CA LEU A 31 -10.39 -12.68 -2.48
C LEU A 31 -10.87 -12.52 -1.03
N ARG A 32 -12.15 -12.20 -0.83
CA ARG A 32 -12.78 -12.13 0.51
C ARG A 32 -12.55 -13.42 1.30
N ARG A 33 -12.87 -14.57 0.72
CA ARG A 33 -12.70 -15.88 1.38
C ARG A 33 -11.24 -16.25 1.60
N LEU A 34 -10.33 -15.84 0.72
CA LEU A 34 -8.89 -16.05 0.94
C LEU A 34 -8.38 -15.25 2.13
N PHE A 35 -8.83 -14.00 2.31
CA PHE A 35 -8.51 -13.21 3.50
C PHE A 35 -9.05 -13.86 4.78
N GLU A 36 -10.29 -14.38 4.77
CA GLU A 36 -10.85 -15.11 5.93
C GLU A 36 -10.03 -16.35 6.29
N VAL A 37 -9.47 -17.08 5.31
CA VAL A 37 -8.66 -18.27 5.57
C VAL A 37 -7.24 -17.91 6.06
N GLU A 38 -6.64 -16.85 5.52
CA GLU A 38 -5.25 -16.47 5.82
C GLU A 38 -5.12 -15.61 7.08
N VAL A 39 -6.12 -14.77 7.38
CA VAL A 39 -6.08 -13.76 8.46
C VAL A 39 -7.09 -14.13 9.54
N PRO A 40 -6.65 -14.70 10.69
CA PRO A 40 -7.57 -15.12 11.75
C PRO A 40 -8.36 -13.97 12.36
N GLU A 41 -7.83 -12.74 12.32
CA GLU A 41 -8.51 -11.53 12.78
C GLU A 41 -9.71 -11.17 11.88
N VAL A 42 -9.65 -11.50 10.59
CA VAL A 42 -10.78 -11.34 9.66
C VAL A 42 -11.81 -12.43 9.88
N PHE A 43 -11.37 -13.67 10.11
CA PHE A 43 -12.25 -14.80 10.43
C PHE A 43 -13.06 -14.57 11.72
N ASN A 44 -12.42 -14.02 12.75
CA ASN A 44 -13.04 -13.72 14.04
C ASN A 44 -13.81 -12.37 14.06
N GLU A 45 -13.98 -11.72 12.90
CA GLU A 45 -14.65 -10.42 12.76
C GLU A 45 -14.06 -9.27 13.61
N ILE A 46 -12.78 -9.37 13.98
CA ILE A 46 -12.03 -8.31 14.66
C ILE A 46 -11.65 -7.22 13.66
N VAL A 47 -11.28 -7.64 12.46
CA VAL A 47 -11.02 -6.77 11.30
C VAL A 47 -12.05 -7.11 10.21
N GLU A 48 -12.72 -6.09 9.69
CA GLU A 48 -13.72 -6.25 8.64
C GLU A 48 -13.20 -5.78 7.27
N LEU A 49 -13.57 -6.51 6.23
CA LEU A 49 -13.34 -6.15 4.82
C LEU A 49 -14.53 -5.32 4.31
N LYS A 50 -14.38 -3.98 4.36
CA LYS A 50 -15.42 -3.02 3.98
C LYS A 50 -15.73 -3.02 2.50
N SER A 51 -14.70 -2.98 1.65
CA SER A 51 -14.84 -2.89 0.20
C SER A 51 -13.70 -3.60 -0.50
N ILE A 52 -13.96 -4.16 -1.68
CA ILE A 52 -12.99 -4.87 -2.50
C ILE A 52 -13.18 -4.42 -3.95
N ALA A 53 -12.13 -3.85 -4.54
CA ALA A 53 -12.06 -3.55 -5.96
C ALA A 53 -11.03 -4.47 -6.61
N ARG A 54 -11.46 -5.30 -7.56
CA ARG A 54 -10.62 -6.36 -8.13
C ARG A 54 -10.58 -6.30 -9.66
N GLU A 55 -9.37 -6.30 -10.20
CA GLU A 55 -9.08 -6.65 -11.59
C GLU A 55 -8.29 -7.97 -11.58
N ALA A 56 -9.02 -9.07 -11.77
CA ALA A 56 -8.51 -10.42 -11.55
C ALA A 56 -7.26 -10.72 -12.37
N GLY A 57 -6.24 -11.30 -11.72
CA GLY A 57 -4.95 -11.64 -12.32
C GLY A 57 -3.98 -10.47 -12.47
N TYR A 58 -4.41 -9.23 -12.20
CA TYR A 58 -3.56 -8.04 -12.32
C TYR A 58 -3.35 -7.38 -10.96
N ARG A 59 -4.38 -6.69 -10.46
CA ARG A 59 -4.30 -5.89 -9.24
C ARG A 59 -5.65 -5.78 -8.55
N SER A 60 -5.62 -5.82 -7.23
CA SER A 60 -6.77 -5.64 -6.35
C SER A 60 -6.47 -4.63 -5.26
N LYS A 61 -7.47 -3.83 -4.90
CA LYS A 61 -7.46 -3.00 -3.70
C LYS A 61 -8.50 -3.49 -2.72
N VAL A 62 -8.12 -3.51 -1.45
CA VAL A 62 -8.96 -4.01 -0.35
C VAL A 62 -8.98 -2.99 0.77
N ALA A 63 -10.17 -2.53 1.12
CA ALA A 63 -10.40 -1.60 2.22
C ALA A 63 -10.73 -2.37 3.50
N VAL A 64 -9.91 -2.19 4.53
CA VAL A 64 -10.03 -2.86 5.83
C VAL A 64 -10.30 -1.86 6.95
N ALA A 65 -11.16 -2.23 7.89
CA ALA A 65 -11.41 -1.45 9.11
C ALA A 65 -11.26 -2.37 10.33
N ALA A 66 -10.72 -1.84 11.43
CA ALA A 66 -10.76 -2.54 12.71
C ALA A 66 -12.11 -2.27 13.37
N ARG A 67 -12.72 -3.32 13.94
CA ARG A 67 -13.95 -3.21 14.75
C ARG A 67 -13.65 -2.87 16.20
N GLN A 68 -12.45 -3.24 16.66
CA GLN A 68 -11.97 -3.01 18.02
C GLN A 68 -10.80 -2.02 18.01
N ASP A 69 -10.83 -1.08 18.95
CA ASP A 69 -9.78 -0.07 19.12
C ASP A 69 -8.45 -0.70 19.56
N GLY A 70 -7.35 -0.08 19.13
CA GLY A 70 -5.99 -0.54 19.44
C GLY A 70 -5.44 -1.64 18.53
N ILE A 71 -6.19 -2.03 17.49
CA ILE A 71 -5.77 -3.01 16.49
C ILE A 71 -5.54 -2.29 15.16
N ASP A 72 -4.37 -2.51 14.56
CA ASP A 72 -4.07 -2.01 13.22
C ASP A 72 -4.63 -2.98 12.15
N PRO A 73 -5.68 -2.60 11.41
CA PRO A 73 -6.28 -3.51 10.43
C PRO A 73 -5.35 -3.81 9.26
N VAL A 74 -4.51 -2.85 8.85
CA VAL A 74 -3.58 -3.05 7.73
C VAL A 74 -2.46 -3.98 8.16
N GLY A 75 -1.84 -3.74 9.30
CA GLY A 75 -0.79 -4.59 9.87
C GLY A 75 -1.24 -6.04 10.09
N CYS A 76 -2.45 -6.26 10.61
CA CYS A 76 -3.03 -7.59 10.79
C CYS A 76 -3.18 -8.34 9.45
N CYS A 77 -3.66 -7.66 8.42
CA CYS A 77 -3.84 -8.27 7.10
C CYS A 77 -2.52 -8.53 6.38
N VAL A 78 -1.53 -7.63 6.50
CA VAL A 78 -0.20 -7.76 5.90
C VAL A 78 0.60 -8.88 6.56
N GLY A 79 0.55 -8.97 7.89
CA GLY A 79 1.38 -9.86 8.69
C GLY A 79 2.87 -9.45 8.69
N LEU A 80 3.68 -10.22 9.41
CA LEU A 80 5.13 -9.96 9.51
C LEU A 80 5.77 -9.93 8.11
N ARG A 81 6.36 -8.79 7.73
CA ARG A 81 6.99 -8.59 6.41
C ARG A 81 6.08 -8.90 5.21
N GLY A 82 4.76 -8.83 5.36
CA GLY A 82 3.83 -9.09 4.25
C GLY A 82 3.60 -10.56 3.92
N ILE A 83 4.03 -11.50 4.77
CA ILE A 83 3.93 -12.95 4.49
C ILE A 83 2.48 -13.38 4.21
N ARG A 84 1.50 -12.86 4.96
CA ARG A 84 0.08 -13.23 4.79
C ARG A 84 -0.44 -12.78 3.43
N ILE A 85 -0.20 -11.51 3.05
CA ILE A 85 -0.60 -11.01 1.73
C ILE A 85 0.12 -11.78 0.62
N GLN A 86 1.42 -12.06 0.76
CA GLN A 86 2.17 -12.81 -0.24
C GLN A 86 1.59 -14.21 -0.48
N ASN A 87 1.10 -14.89 0.57
CA ASN A 87 0.42 -16.18 0.42
C ASN A 87 -0.86 -16.05 -0.41
N ILE A 88 -1.65 -15.00 -0.19
CA ILE A 88 -2.86 -14.71 -0.98
C ILE A 88 -2.51 -14.36 -2.44
N VAL A 89 -1.48 -13.53 -2.66
CA VAL A 89 -0.95 -13.17 -3.98
C VAL A 89 -0.52 -14.43 -4.74
N ASN A 90 0.19 -15.34 -4.08
CA ASN A 90 0.64 -16.60 -4.66
C ASN A 90 -0.54 -17.52 -5.03
N GLU A 91 -1.57 -17.59 -4.18
CA GLU A 91 -2.79 -18.34 -4.49
C GLU A 91 -3.52 -17.75 -5.70
N LEU A 92 -3.47 -16.42 -5.90
CA LEU A 92 -4.05 -15.73 -7.05
C LEU A 92 -3.10 -15.61 -8.26
N SER A 93 -2.06 -16.42 -8.31
CA SER A 93 -1.14 -16.51 -9.44
C SER A 93 -0.38 -15.20 -9.73
N GLY A 94 -0.05 -14.43 -8.70
CA GLY A 94 0.74 -13.21 -8.80
C GLY A 94 -0.06 -11.90 -8.90
N GLU A 95 -1.37 -11.95 -8.69
CA GLU A 95 -2.22 -10.74 -8.62
C GLU A 95 -1.73 -9.81 -7.48
N LYS A 96 -1.39 -8.56 -7.80
CA LYS A 96 -0.91 -7.59 -6.79
C LYS A 96 -2.06 -7.11 -5.90
N ILE A 97 -1.88 -7.11 -4.59
CA ILE A 97 -2.93 -6.71 -3.65
C ILE A 97 -2.43 -5.52 -2.83
N ASP A 98 -3.18 -4.41 -2.88
CA ASP A 98 -2.99 -3.28 -1.98
C ASP A 98 -4.06 -3.33 -0.89
N VAL A 99 -3.63 -3.35 0.37
CA VAL A 99 -4.51 -3.25 1.53
C VAL A 99 -4.46 -1.82 2.05
N VAL A 100 -5.61 -1.18 2.15
CA VAL A 100 -5.75 0.22 2.57
C VAL A 100 -6.70 0.34 3.76
N MET A 101 -6.41 1.29 4.65
CA MET A 101 -7.28 1.56 5.79
C MET A 101 -8.53 2.30 5.34
N TRP A 102 -9.69 1.71 5.62
CA TRP A 102 -10.98 2.36 5.44
C TRP A 102 -11.16 3.44 6.52
N ASN A 103 -11.81 4.55 6.14
CA ASN A 103 -12.15 5.61 7.08
C ASN A 103 -13.60 6.07 6.83
N PRO A 104 -14.37 6.42 7.87
CA PRO A 104 -15.70 7.01 7.70
C PRO A 104 -15.67 8.35 6.94
N SER A 105 -14.60 9.14 7.10
CA SER A 105 -14.41 10.38 6.37
C SER A 105 -13.98 10.08 4.93
N ALA A 106 -14.78 10.53 3.96
CA ALA A 106 -14.54 10.29 2.55
C ALA A 106 -13.20 10.85 2.08
N SER A 107 -12.80 12.03 2.53
CA SER A 107 -11.53 12.66 2.15
C SER A 107 -10.32 11.81 2.55
N VAL A 108 -10.34 11.30 3.79
CA VAL A 108 -9.28 10.42 4.33
C VAL A 108 -9.29 9.07 3.61
N PHE A 109 -10.47 8.49 3.38
CA PHE A 109 -10.56 7.21 2.69
C PHE A 109 -10.10 7.29 1.23
N ILE A 110 -10.42 8.38 0.53
CA ILE A 110 -9.96 8.66 -0.83
C ILE A 110 -8.44 8.78 -0.89
N ALA A 111 -7.86 9.55 0.03
CA ALA A 111 -6.40 9.68 0.13
C ALA A 111 -5.74 8.31 0.35
N ASN A 112 -6.29 7.48 1.25
CA ASN A 112 -5.80 6.13 1.51
C ASN A 112 -5.95 5.20 0.29
N ALA A 113 -7.06 5.32 -0.46
CA ALA A 113 -7.34 4.47 -1.61
C ALA A 113 -6.35 4.66 -2.77
N LEU A 114 -5.79 5.88 -2.92
CA LEU A 114 -4.80 6.21 -3.94
C LEU A 114 -3.37 5.75 -3.60
N SER A 115 -3.14 5.23 -2.39
CA SER A 115 -1.89 4.58 -1.99
C SER A 115 -1.43 3.58 -3.06
N PRO A 116 -0.17 3.63 -3.51
CA PRO A 116 1.02 4.18 -2.86
C PRO A 116 1.32 5.68 -3.08
N ALA A 117 0.52 6.39 -3.87
CA ALA A 117 0.76 7.82 -4.10
C ALA A 117 0.37 8.67 -2.87
N GLN A 118 1.19 9.66 -2.54
CA GLN A 118 0.93 10.61 -1.47
C GLN A 118 0.05 11.74 -1.99
N VAL A 119 -1.06 11.97 -1.29
CA VAL A 119 -2.05 13.00 -1.61
C VAL A 119 -1.79 14.24 -0.76
N LEU A 120 -1.80 15.42 -1.38
CA LEU A 120 -1.62 16.70 -0.69
C LEU A 120 -2.95 17.27 -0.18
N GLY A 121 -4.02 17.09 -0.95
CA GLY A 121 -5.34 17.60 -0.61
C GLY A 121 -6.43 16.88 -1.40
N VAL A 122 -7.62 16.84 -0.81
CA VAL A 122 -8.83 16.27 -1.42
C VAL A 122 -9.96 17.27 -1.24
N GLU A 123 -10.50 17.72 -2.37
CA GLU A 123 -11.70 18.56 -2.43
C GLU A 123 -12.86 17.67 -2.90
N LEU A 124 -13.96 17.67 -2.14
CA LEU A 124 -15.11 16.80 -2.39
C LEU A 124 -16.25 17.62 -2.96
N ASN A 125 -16.86 17.11 -4.03
CA ASN A 125 -18.14 17.55 -4.53
C ASN A 125 -19.17 16.43 -4.31
N ASP A 126 -19.96 16.57 -3.24
CA ASP A 126 -20.96 15.58 -2.83
C ASP A 126 -22.11 15.44 -3.84
N GLU A 127 -22.45 16.49 -4.57
CA GLU A 127 -23.56 16.51 -5.53
C GLU A 127 -23.28 15.57 -6.72
N GLU A 128 -22.07 15.65 -7.27
CA GLU A 128 -21.66 14.85 -8.43
C GLU A 128 -20.93 13.55 -8.04
N LYS A 129 -20.63 13.36 -6.75
CA LYS A 129 -19.72 12.31 -6.24
C LYS A 129 -18.36 12.32 -6.94
N VAL A 130 -17.84 13.52 -7.16
CA VAL A 130 -16.53 13.77 -7.75
C VAL A 130 -15.59 14.26 -6.67
N ALA A 131 -14.39 13.69 -6.62
CA ALA A 131 -13.33 14.11 -5.72
C ALA A 131 -12.15 14.63 -6.55
N THR A 132 -11.82 15.90 -6.36
CA THR A 132 -10.64 16.53 -6.95
C THR A 132 -9.47 16.34 -5.99
N VAL A 133 -8.45 15.63 -6.45
CA VAL A 133 -7.31 15.21 -5.64
C VAL A 133 -6.05 15.89 -6.16
N VAL A 134 -5.36 16.58 -5.27
CA VAL A 134 -4.09 17.26 -5.58
C VAL A 134 -2.93 16.36 -5.18
N ILE A 135 -2.05 16.06 -6.14
CA ILE A 135 -0.92 15.14 -5.98
C ILE A 135 0.37 15.84 -6.43
N PRO A 136 1.53 15.59 -5.79
CA PRO A 136 2.79 16.14 -6.25
C PRO A 136 3.10 15.69 -7.68
N ASP A 137 3.64 16.59 -8.50
CA ASP A 137 3.88 16.36 -9.93
C ASP A 137 4.73 15.10 -10.19
N LYS A 138 5.70 14.82 -9.29
CA LYS A 138 6.57 13.65 -9.34
C LYS A 138 5.83 12.31 -9.18
N GLN A 139 4.68 12.32 -8.53
CA GLN A 139 3.88 11.13 -8.21
C GLN A 139 2.58 11.05 -9.03
N LEU A 140 2.31 12.02 -9.91
CA LEU A 140 1.10 12.03 -10.75
C LEU A 140 0.95 10.74 -11.57
N SER A 141 2.04 10.31 -12.21
CA SER A 141 2.07 9.07 -12.98
C SER A 141 1.83 7.82 -12.11
N LEU A 142 2.38 7.81 -10.89
CA LEU A 142 2.17 6.72 -9.94
C LEU A 142 0.71 6.65 -9.47
N ALA A 143 0.10 7.82 -9.22
CA ALA A 143 -1.28 7.93 -8.79
C ALA A 143 -2.25 7.45 -9.87
N ILE A 144 -2.03 7.82 -11.13
CA ILE A 144 -2.80 7.33 -12.27
C ILE A 144 -2.61 5.81 -12.43
N GLY A 145 -1.35 5.37 -12.39
CA GLY A 145 -0.95 3.99 -12.62
C GLY A 145 -0.97 3.60 -14.11
N LYS A 146 -0.49 2.39 -14.41
CA LYS A 146 -0.50 1.86 -15.78
C LYS A 146 -1.94 1.81 -16.31
N GLU A 147 -2.21 2.49 -17.42
CA GLU A 147 -3.55 2.58 -18.05
C GLU A 147 -4.65 3.10 -17.11
N GLY A 148 -4.29 3.90 -16.09
CA GLY A 148 -5.25 4.39 -15.10
C GLY A 148 -5.74 3.33 -14.11
N GLN A 149 -5.09 2.16 -14.05
CA GLN A 149 -5.53 1.04 -13.21
C GLN A 149 -5.67 1.43 -11.73
N ASN A 150 -4.73 2.21 -11.19
CA ASN A 150 -4.75 2.57 -9.77
C ASN A 150 -5.98 3.42 -9.43
N VAL A 151 -6.26 4.43 -10.26
CA VAL A 151 -7.41 5.33 -10.12
C VAL A 151 -8.72 4.57 -10.33
N ARG A 152 -8.78 3.70 -11.34
CA ARG A 152 -9.98 2.89 -11.61
C ARG A 152 -10.31 1.96 -10.45
N LEU A 153 -9.30 1.30 -9.87
CA LEU A 153 -9.48 0.46 -8.70
C LEU A 153 -9.89 1.28 -7.47
N ALA A 154 -9.26 2.43 -7.23
CA ALA A 154 -9.63 3.32 -6.14
C ALA A 154 -11.08 3.83 -6.31
N ALA A 155 -11.50 4.16 -7.54
CA ALA A 155 -12.83 4.68 -7.83
C ALA A 155 -13.89 3.60 -7.56
N LYS A 156 -13.64 2.36 -7.99
CA LYS A 156 -14.48 1.20 -7.65
C LYS A 156 -14.52 0.91 -6.15
N LEU A 157 -13.40 1.12 -5.45
CA LEU A 157 -13.28 0.84 -4.02
C LEU A 157 -14.07 1.83 -3.16
N THR A 158 -13.98 3.11 -3.52
CA THR A 158 -14.59 4.23 -2.77
C THR A 158 -16.01 4.54 -3.25
N GLY A 159 -16.33 4.26 -4.51
CA GLY A 159 -17.57 4.67 -5.16
C GLY A 159 -17.56 6.12 -5.66
N TRP A 160 -16.40 6.79 -5.68
CA TRP A 160 -16.22 8.17 -6.12
C TRP A 160 -15.54 8.24 -7.49
N ARG A 161 -15.85 9.29 -8.25
CA ARG A 161 -15.08 9.64 -9.46
C ARG A 161 -13.89 10.52 -9.05
N PHE A 162 -12.73 10.29 -9.63
CA PHE A 162 -11.53 11.04 -9.33
C PHE A 162 -11.14 11.96 -10.46
N ASP A 163 -10.93 13.23 -10.13
CA ASP A 163 -10.19 14.19 -10.94
C ASP A 163 -8.84 14.43 -10.27
N ILE A 164 -7.74 14.13 -10.96
CA ILE A 164 -6.39 14.21 -10.37
C ILE A 164 -5.66 15.39 -10.97
N LYS A 165 -5.29 16.34 -10.12
CA LYS A 165 -4.54 17.54 -10.48
C LYS A 165 -3.14 17.49 -9.89
N SER A 166 -2.21 18.05 -10.65
CA SER A 166 -0.84 18.27 -10.20
C SER A 166 -0.82 19.45 -9.20
N ALA A 167 0.15 19.48 -8.29
CA ALA A 167 0.25 20.55 -7.29
C ALA A 167 0.44 21.92 -7.98
N SER A 168 1.29 21.96 -9.01
CA SER A 168 1.52 23.14 -9.84
C SER A 168 0.25 23.63 -10.54
N SER A 169 -0.57 22.71 -11.07
CA SER A 169 -1.84 23.05 -11.72
C SER A 169 -2.86 23.60 -10.72
N ALA A 170 -2.96 22.97 -9.55
CA ALA A 170 -3.87 23.41 -8.49
C ALA A 170 -3.49 24.80 -7.94
N GLU A 171 -2.19 25.10 -7.82
CA GLU A 171 -1.71 26.43 -7.41
C GLU A 171 -2.01 27.50 -8.48
N ALA A 172 -1.82 27.18 -9.76
CA ALA A 172 -2.16 28.09 -10.86
C ALA A 172 -3.66 28.41 -10.89
N GLU A 173 -4.54 27.42 -10.72
CA GLU A 173 -5.98 27.63 -10.64
C GLU A 173 -6.37 28.49 -9.43
N ARG A 174 -5.73 28.30 -8.27
CA ARG A 174 -5.97 29.12 -7.07
C ARG A 174 -5.55 30.56 -7.28
N MET A 175 -4.39 30.81 -7.90
CA MET A 175 -3.93 32.17 -8.21
C MET A 175 -4.84 32.86 -9.21
N ALA A 176 -5.23 32.19 -10.31
CA ALA A 176 -6.15 32.74 -11.30
C ALA A 176 -7.52 33.07 -10.69
N LYS A 177 -8.03 32.23 -9.79
CA LYS A 177 -9.29 32.49 -9.09
C LYS A 177 -9.18 33.68 -8.11
N ALA A 178 -8.02 33.86 -7.48
CA ALA A 178 -7.77 35.00 -6.60
C ALA A 178 -7.71 36.32 -7.39
N GLU A 179 -7.04 36.34 -8.55
CA GLU A 179 -7.00 37.53 -9.43
C GLU A 179 -8.38 37.94 -9.93
N LEU A 180 -9.22 36.98 -10.35
CA LEU A 180 -10.60 37.24 -10.75
C LEU A 180 -11.47 37.81 -9.61
N LEU A 181 -11.25 37.35 -8.37
CA LEU A 181 -11.94 37.87 -7.20
C LEU A 181 -11.47 39.28 -6.83
N THR A 182 -10.20 39.62 -7.07
CA THR A 182 -9.70 40.99 -6.89
C THR A 182 -10.17 41.93 -7.99
N GLU A 183 -10.22 41.50 -9.25
CA GLU A 183 -10.72 42.33 -10.36
C GLU A 183 -12.22 42.61 -10.22
N THR A 184 -13.03 41.62 -9.83
CA THR A 184 -14.47 41.82 -9.57
C THR A 184 -14.73 42.67 -8.32
N ALA A 185 -13.86 42.60 -7.31
CA ALA A 185 -13.90 43.52 -6.18
C ALA A 185 -13.54 44.94 -6.61
N GLU A 186 -12.50 45.12 -7.45
CA GLU A 186 -12.07 46.42 -8.00
C GLU A 186 -13.12 47.05 -8.93
N GLU A 187 -13.80 46.29 -9.78
CA GLU A 187 -14.93 46.78 -10.59
C GLU A 187 -16.14 47.20 -9.73
N ALA A 188 -16.38 46.53 -8.60
CA ALA A 188 -17.45 46.90 -7.67
C ALA A 188 -17.17 48.21 -6.90
N ILE A 189 -15.90 48.60 -6.71
CA ILE A 189 -15.52 49.88 -6.07
C ILE A 189 -15.55 51.06 -7.06
N VAL A 190 -15.50 50.82 -8.37
CA VAL A 190 -15.55 51.88 -9.41
C VAL A 190 -17.00 52.26 -9.79
N GLY A 191 -18.00 51.49 -9.36
CA GLY A 191 -19.42 51.72 -9.63
C GLY A 191 -20.15 52.74 -8.73
N GLU A 192 -19.49 53.32 -7.72
CA GLU A 192 -20.10 54.30 -6.82
C GLU A 192 -19.33 55.64 -6.84
N GLU A 193 -19.66 56.46 -7.84
CA GLU A 193 -19.15 57.84 -7.95
C GLU A 193 -20.06 58.81 -7.16
N SER A 194 -19.62 59.30 -6.00
CA SER A 194 -20.00 60.62 -5.44
C SER A 194 -19.27 60.99 -4.14
N PRO A 195 -19.13 62.28 -3.78
CA PRO A 195 -17.94 63.04 -4.10
C PRO A 195 -17.13 63.52 -2.88
N ALA A 196 -15.94 64.00 -3.21
CA ALA A 196 -14.99 64.80 -2.44
C ALA A 196 -15.48 65.52 -1.16
N ARG A 197 -14.71 65.33 -0.07
CA ARG A 197 -14.36 66.43 0.86
C ARG A 197 -13.14 66.08 1.72
N THR A 198 -11.97 66.56 1.31
CA THR A 198 -10.90 66.98 2.23
C THR A 198 -11.28 68.34 2.85
N PRO A 199 -10.81 68.66 4.08
CA PRO A 199 -9.54 69.40 4.15
C PRO A 199 -8.60 69.02 5.29
N ASP A 200 -7.32 69.08 4.94
CA ASP A 200 -6.09 69.48 5.63
C ASP A 200 -5.96 69.61 7.16
N ILE A 201 -4.98 68.84 7.68
CA ILE A 201 -3.75 69.22 8.41
C ILE A 201 -3.84 70.16 9.64
N MET A 202 -3.43 69.66 10.81
CA MET A 202 -2.54 70.37 11.75
C MET A 202 -1.75 69.38 12.65
N GLU A 203 -0.48 69.72 12.87
CA GLU A 203 0.64 68.99 13.48
C GLU A 203 0.54 68.67 15.00
N PRO A 204 1.44 67.81 15.53
CA PRO A 204 1.37 67.27 16.89
C PRO A 204 2.09 68.15 17.94
N ALA A 205 1.53 68.24 19.14
CA ALA A 205 2.19 68.86 20.30
C ALA A 205 2.11 67.96 21.53
N LEU A 206 3.28 67.76 22.15
CA LEU A 206 3.49 67.12 23.45
C LEU A 206 2.60 67.72 24.55
N VAL A 207 2.22 66.92 25.55
CA VAL A 207 2.36 67.28 26.98
C VAL A 207 2.25 66.02 27.85
N SER A 208 3.24 65.87 28.72
CA SER A 208 3.34 64.91 29.81
C SER A 208 2.20 65.01 30.83
N ALA A 209 1.71 63.88 31.34
CA ALA A 209 1.17 63.79 32.70
C ALA A 209 1.42 62.40 33.30
N LYS A 210 1.90 62.44 34.54
CA LYS A 210 2.49 61.42 35.41
C LYS A 210 1.45 60.39 35.92
N PRO A 211 1.83 59.13 36.22
CA PRO A 211 0.96 58.17 36.90
C PRO A 211 1.00 58.32 38.44
N PRO A 212 -0.06 57.94 39.17
CA PRO A 212 -0.06 57.93 40.62
C PRO A 212 0.65 56.69 41.20
N GLU A 213 1.06 56.91 42.45
CA GLU A 213 1.97 56.21 43.33
C GLU A 213 1.20 55.32 44.33
N GLU A 214 1.68 54.11 44.61
CA GLU A 214 1.50 53.30 45.86
C GLU A 214 2.08 51.89 45.59
N ALA A 215 2.91 51.25 46.40
CA ALA A 215 3.59 51.55 47.65
C ALA A 215 4.82 50.61 47.78
N ALA A 216 5.91 51.11 48.37
CA ALA A 216 7.06 50.33 48.82
C ALA A 216 6.74 49.63 50.17
N GLU A 217 7.36 48.51 50.55
CA GLU A 217 8.65 48.38 51.27
C GLU A 217 8.94 46.85 51.52
N PRO A 218 10.11 46.40 52.06
CA PRO A 218 11.50 46.57 51.59
C PRO A 218 12.33 45.24 51.61
N LEU A 219 13.64 45.37 51.31
CA LEU A 219 14.70 44.36 51.07
C LEU A 219 15.09 43.48 52.30
N PRO A 220 15.98 42.45 52.17
CA PRO A 220 17.43 42.67 51.99
C PRO A 220 18.12 41.75 50.97
N ALA A 221 19.19 42.29 50.39
CA ALA A 221 20.16 41.59 49.56
C ALA A 221 21.13 40.75 50.40
N THR A 222 21.52 39.58 49.88
CA THR A 222 22.82 38.96 50.19
C THR A 222 23.41 38.37 48.92
N ASP A 223 24.63 38.80 48.62
CA ASP A 223 25.55 38.26 47.62
C ASP A 223 25.63 36.73 47.65
N GLY A 224 25.69 36.14 46.46
CA GLY A 224 25.89 34.71 46.28
C GLY A 224 26.11 34.37 44.82
N THR A 225 27.36 34.50 44.37
CA THR A 225 27.90 34.01 43.10
C THR A 225 27.40 32.59 42.79
N PHE A 226 26.51 32.45 41.79
CA PHE A 226 25.98 31.15 41.38
C PHE A 226 26.72 30.64 40.14
N ILE A 227 27.58 29.65 40.40
CA ILE A 227 28.29 28.82 39.42
C ILE A 227 27.32 27.72 38.97
N PRO A 228 27.09 27.49 37.66
CA PRO A 228 26.28 26.36 37.22
C PRO A 228 27.00 25.02 37.48
N PRO A 229 26.29 23.98 37.95
CA PRO A 229 26.90 22.71 38.32
C PRO A 229 27.38 21.92 37.09
N GLN A 230 28.64 21.45 37.16
CA GLN A 230 29.21 20.51 36.22
C GLN A 230 28.67 19.10 36.48
N VAL A 231 28.03 18.52 35.48
CA VAL A 231 27.58 17.12 35.49
C VAL A 231 28.74 16.24 35.01
N PRO A 232 29.12 15.15 35.71
CA PRO A 232 30.19 14.27 35.27
C PRO A 232 29.81 13.53 33.99
N PHE A 233 30.60 13.71 32.94
CA PHE A 233 30.48 12.98 31.68
C PHE A 233 31.21 11.64 31.82
N GLU A 234 30.45 10.55 31.88
CA GLU A 234 30.96 9.17 31.86
C GLU A 234 31.12 8.72 30.39
N PRO A 235 32.26 8.16 29.96
CA PRO A 235 32.50 7.90 28.55
C PRO A 235 31.70 6.67 28.07
N PRO A 236 30.96 6.76 26.94
CA PRO A 236 30.35 5.57 26.35
C PRO A 236 31.41 4.69 25.68
N ALA A 237 31.30 3.40 25.94
CA ALA A 237 32.05 2.33 25.30
C ALA A 237 31.90 2.37 23.76
N ALA A 238 32.98 2.00 23.08
CA ALA A 238 33.08 1.94 21.63
C ALA A 238 32.03 0.99 21.02
N VAL A 239 31.18 1.54 20.14
CA VAL A 239 30.34 0.78 19.23
C VAL A 239 30.81 1.11 17.81
N GLU A 240 31.35 0.09 17.14
CA GLU A 240 31.88 0.16 15.79
C GLU A 240 30.80 0.43 14.74
N LYS A 241 31.17 1.22 13.73
CA LYS A 241 30.35 1.51 12.54
C LYS A 241 30.21 0.24 11.68
N PRO A 242 29.02 -0.12 11.17
CA PRO A 242 28.95 -1.09 10.09
C PRO A 242 29.23 -0.37 8.76
N GLN A 243 30.44 -0.59 8.21
CA GLN A 243 30.74 -0.29 6.81
C GLN A 243 30.37 -1.51 5.94
N VAL A 244 29.50 -1.26 4.98
CA VAL A 244 29.12 -2.19 3.93
C VAL A 244 30.33 -2.41 3.00
N ARG A 245 30.75 -3.66 2.79
CA ARG A 245 31.60 -4.04 1.66
C ARG A 245 30.92 -5.11 0.81
N PHE A 246 30.82 -4.77 -0.47
CA PHE A 246 30.33 -5.60 -1.55
C PHE A 246 31.32 -6.73 -1.88
N ALA A 247 30.73 -7.87 -2.24
CA ALA A 247 31.18 -8.94 -3.13
C ALA A 247 32.69 -9.11 -3.40
N GLU A 248 33.21 -10.27 -3.01
CA GLU A 248 34.00 -11.18 -3.86
C GLU A 248 34.17 -12.53 -3.12
N ASP A 249 34.48 -13.60 -3.86
CA ASP A 249 34.70 -14.99 -3.43
C ASP A 249 33.49 -15.95 -3.37
N ILE A 250 32.87 -16.18 -4.52
CA ILE A 250 32.47 -17.54 -4.91
C ILE A 250 32.93 -17.74 -6.35
N LEU A 251 34.09 -18.38 -6.56
CA LEU A 251 34.42 -19.27 -7.68
C LEU A 251 35.91 -19.65 -7.62
N VAL A 252 36.26 -20.84 -7.12
CA VAL A 252 37.33 -21.69 -7.70
C VAL A 252 36.97 -23.17 -7.51
N SER A 253 37.00 -23.86 -8.63
CA SER A 253 36.80 -25.29 -8.90
C SER A 253 38.07 -26.14 -8.71
N GLY A 254 37.94 -27.43 -8.36
CA GLY A 254 39.01 -28.42 -8.63
C GLY A 254 38.90 -29.78 -7.88
N PRO A 255 38.92 -30.96 -8.54
CA PRO A 255 38.56 -32.27 -7.97
C PRO A 255 39.77 -33.18 -7.62
N THR A 256 39.54 -34.29 -6.88
CA THR A 256 40.14 -35.64 -7.10
C THR A 256 39.63 -36.69 -6.08
N LYS A 257 39.79 -37.97 -6.45
CA LYS A 257 39.04 -39.18 -6.01
C LYS A 257 39.95 -40.10 -5.10
N PRO A 258 39.60 -41.37 -4.78
CA PRO A 258 39.47 -41.92 -3.41
C PRO A 258 40.54 -42.97 -3.01
N GLU A 259 40.59 -43.45 -1.74
CA GLU A 259 40.82 -44.89 -1.40
C GLU A 259 40.76 -45.28 0.10
N THR A 260 40.07 -46.42 0.31
CA THR A 260 40.10 -47.53 1.31
C THR A 260 40.88 -47.52 2.65
N LYS A 261 40.24 -48.08 3.71
CA LYS A 261 40.55 -49.38 4.42
C LYS A 261 39.89 -49.45 5.82
N SER A 262 38.84 -50.27 5.99
CA SER A 262 38.84 -51.59 6.67
C SER A 262 38.83 -51.60 8.22
N LYS A 263 37.79 -52.19 8.83
CA LYS A 263 37.88 -53.45 9.64
C LYS A 263 36.55 -53.87 10.30
N LYS A 264 36.21 -55.14 10.00
CA LYS A 264 35.28 -56.10 10.62
C LYS A 264 34.95 -55.92 12.12
N ARG A 265 33.70 -56.27 12.49
CA ARG A 265 33.38 -57.43 13.36
C ARG A 265 31.94 -57.95 13.19
N LYS A 266 31.87 -59.29 13.03
CA LYS A 266 30.72 -60.23 13.06
C LYS A 266 29.88 -60.06 14.34
N LYS A 267 28.58 -60.43 14.41
CA LYS A 267 28.05 -61.80 14.24
C LYS A 267 26.50 -61.84 14.30
N LYS A 268 25.90 -62.69 13.43
CA LYS A 268 24.67 -63.55 13.53
C LYS A 268 23.36 -62.94 14.08
N SER A 269 22.15 -63.28 13.63
CA SER A 269 21.53 -64.20 12.66
C SER A 269 20.03 -63.78 12.66
N THR A 270 19.19 -63.97 11.65
CA THR A 270 18.54 -65.25 11.29
C THR A 270 17.72 -65.04 10.01
N LYS A 271 17.48 -66.14 9.33
CA LYS A 271 17.21 -66.38 7.91
C LYS A 271 15.72 -66.66 7.71
N ILE A 272 15.07 -66.10 6.69
CA ILE A 272 13.92 -66.73 6.01
C ILE A 272 14.10 -66.56 4.50
N GLU A 273 13.92 -67.68 3.79
CA GLU A 273 14.23 -67.94 2.38
C GLU A 273 13.00 -67.76 1.46
N GLY A 274 13.27 -67.68 0.14
CA GLY A 274 12.33 -67.91 -0.97
C GLY A 274 12.28 -66.74 -1.95
N ARG A 275 13.10 -66.62 -3.01
CA ARG A 275 13.41 -67.46 -4.19
C ARG A 275 12.33 -67.43 -5.29
N ALA A 276 12.65 -66.74 -6.40
CA ALA A 276 12.34 -66.97 -7.83
C ALA A 276 12.25 -65.61 -8.55
N GLN A 277 13.24 -65.15 -9.33
CA GLN A 277 13.48 -65.45 -10.75
C GLN A 277 12.23 -65.26 -11.63
N ASP A 278 12.15 -64.18 -12.41
CA ASP A 278 12.62 -64.18 -13.79
C ASP A 278 12.55 -62.78 -14.44
N GLY A 279 13.58 -62.46 -15.21
CA GLY A 279 13.67 -61.25 -16.01
C GLY A 279 13.27 -61.50 -17.45
N ILE A 280 12.61 -60.53 -18.08
CA ILE A 280 12.52 -60.42 -19.54
C ILE A 280 12.81 -58.97 -19.95
N ARG A 281 13.70 -58.85 -20.93
CA ARG A 281 14.34 -57.63 -21.45
C ARG A 281 13.45 -56.84 -22.42
N LEU A 282 13.79 -55.56 -22.50
CA LEU A 282 13.38 -54.51 -23.42
C LEU A 282 13.25 -54.89 -24.91
N LYS A 283 12.26 -54.29 -25.58
CA LYS A 283 12.37 -53.88 -27.00
C LYS A 283 11.86 -52.44 -27.20
N LYS A 284 12.77 -51.58 -27.66
CA LYS A 284 12.53 -50.24 -28.22
C LYS A 284 11.57 -50.31 -29.40
N GLN A 285 10.59 -49.40 -29.46
CA GLN A 285 10.21 -48.77 -30.74
C GLN A 285 10.01 -47.27 -30.53
N ARG A 286 10.63 -46.53 -31.43
CA ARG A 286 10.78 -45.07 -31.52
C ARG A 286 9.80 -44.63 -32.60
N ARG A 287 8.87 -43.73 -32.30
CA ARG A 287 8.00 -43.07 -33.29
C ARG A 287 7.59 -41.69 -32.79
N GLU A 288 8.13 -40.66 -33.43
CA GLU A 288 7.53 -39.37 -33.80
C GLU A 288 8.45 -38.78 -34.90
N PRO A 289 8.05 -37.81 -35.75
CA PRO A 289 6.75 -37.10 -35.85
C PRO A 289 6.16 -37.07 -37.28
N GLU A 290 4.84 -36.91 -37.45
CA GLU A 290 4.26 -36.48 -38.73
C GLU A 290 3.15 -35.44 -38.50
N THR A 291 3.43 -34.21 -38.89
CA THR A 291 2.48 -33.23 -39.48
C THR A 291 3.23 -32.65 -40.69
N PRO A 292 2.60 -32.50 -41.86
CA PRO A 292 1.76 -31.32 -42.11
C PRO A 292 0.57 -31.54 -43.06
N ILE A 293 -0.57 -30.90 -42.81
CA ILE A 293 -1.54 -30.57 -43.87
C ILE A 293 -2.01 -29.13 -43.62
N ASP A 294 -1.54 -28.23 -44.46
CA ASP A 294 -2.19 -26.97 -44.80
C ASP A 294 -3.44 -27.32 -45.60
N ASP A 295 -4.61 -26.81 -45.19
CA ASP A 295 -5.75 -26.60 -46.08
C ASP A 295 -6.11 -25.11 -45.95
N ASP A 296 -5.57 -24.32 -46.88
CA ASP A 296 -6.20 -23.10 -47.36
C ASP A 296 -7.47 -23.51 -48.12
N GLU A 297 -8.64 -23.02 -47.72
CA GLU A 297 -9.73 -22.80 -48.68
C GLU A 297 -10.65 -21.66 -48.22
N GLU A 298 -11.02 -20.88 -49.23
CA GLU A 298 -11.55 -19.53 -49.24
C GLU A 298 -13.09 -19.46 -49.02
N GLU A 299 -13.57 -18.22 -48.92
CA GLU A 299 -14.93 -17.74 -49.23
C GLU A 299 -16.09 -18.15 -48.31
N TYR A 300 -16.66 -17.17 -47.58
CA TYR A 300 -17.83 -16.36 -47.98
C TYR A 300 -17.98 -15.12 -47.09
#